data_AF-A0A2G5I6N5-F1
#
_entry.id   AF-A0A2G5I6N5-F1
#
_cell.length_a   1.000
_cell.length_b   1.000
_cell.length_c   1.000
_cell.angle_alpha   90.00
_cell.angle_beta   90.00
_cell.angle_gamma   90.00
#
_symmetry.space_group_name_H-M   'P 1'
#
loop_
_entity.id
_entity.type
_entity.pdbx_description
1 polymer ?
#
loop_
_entity_poly.entity_id
_entity_poly.type
_entity_poly.pdbx_seq_one_letter_code
_entity_poly.pdbx_strand_id
1 'polypeptide(L)'
;MFAVLSTYSGHTETDHIRLHEKYGPVVRIAPNELGFSSPKAARSVLAAGSGFHKTQFYAVFPPPENPDIFTETREDVHAVKKRYASGPYSMATMHTMADVIESVERDLTQRLDKICQDVDKRESCDLGNWLHYFAFDVLGEIAFSRRFGFLEAGFDVENAIKTIDDMQWYDGLVGQIPEWDWVFRRNPLWKLVPGGGEGPKRFLITRMALEAIEERRKVGGGKERKDLLQRLIEAHDKAPDVFRDGDVFAVAHGAM
;
A
#
# COMPACT_ATOMS: atom_id res chain seq x y z
N MET A 1 0.10 25.07 9.43
CA MET A 1 0.98 24.74 10.58
C MET A 1 0.33 23.74 11.53
N PHE A 2 -0.94 23.90 11.93
CA PHE A 2 -1.63 22.90 12.76
C PHE A 2 -1.63 21.49 12.14
N ALA A 3 -2.08 21.32 10.90
CA ALA A 3 -2.12 20.01 10.24
C ALA A 3 -0.76 19.28 10.26
N VAL A 4 0.32 19.96 9.88
CA VAL A 4 1.70 19.42 9.94
C VAL A 4 2.10 18.99 11.35
N LEU A 5 1.84 19.82 12.38
CA LEU A 5 2.19 19.50 13.76
C LEU A 5 1.36 18.32 14.30
N SER A 6 0.08 18.27 13.93
CA SER A 6 -0.84 17.18 14.23
C SER A 6 -0.41 15.86 13.57
N THR A 7 0.09 15.91 12.33
CA THR A 7 0.64 14.73 11.65
C THR A 7 1.96 14.29 12.24
N TYR A 8 2.85 15.24 12.57
CA TYR A 8 4.10 14.95 13.24
C TYR A 8 3.90 14.27 14.61
N SER A 9 2.84 14.63 15.34
CA SER A 9 2.53 14.01 16.64
C SER A 9 2.05 12.57 16.54
N GLY A 10 1.64 12.10 15.36
CA GLY A 10 1.10 10.75 15.13
C GLY A 10 -0.32 10.55 15.66
N HIS A 11 -1.02 11.61 16.06
CA HIS A 11 -2.35 11.53 16.69
C HIS A 11 -3.39 12.40 15.95
N THR A 12 -3.25 12.52 14.63
CA THR A 12 -4.09 13.39 13.80
C THR A 12 -5.58 13.06 13.89
N GLU A 13 -5.91 11.78 13.98
CA GLU A 13 -7.27 11.28 14.14
C GLU A 13 -7.92 11.81 15.42
N THR A 14 -7.23 11.74 16.57
CA THR A 14 -7.78 12.24 17.84
C THR A 14 -7.78 13.77 17.88
N ASP A 15 -6.77 14.43 17.33
CA ASP A 15 -6.72 15.89 17.25
C ASP A 15 -7.85 16.47 16.40
N HIS A 16 -8.17 15.84 15.27
CA HIS A 16 -9.30 16.22 14.42
C HIS A 16 -10.65 16.00 15.11
N ILE A 17 -10.82 14.89 15.83
CA ILE A 17 -12.03 14.64 16.64
C ILE A 17 -12.22 15.76 17.67
N ARG A 18 -11.19 16.08 18.46
CA ARG A 18 -11.24 17.13 19.48
C ARG A 18 -11.56 18.52 18.90
N LEU A 19 -11.03 18.83 17.72
CA LEU A 19 -11.38 20.08 17.02
C LEU A 19 -12.87 20.14 16.70
N HIS A 20 -13.44 19.06 16.18
CA HIS A 20 -14.85 19.00 15.84
C HIS A 20 -15.77 19.02 17.07
N GLU A 21 -15.38 18.37 18.17
CA GLU A 21 -16.07 18.47 19.46
C GLU A 21 -16.11 19.90 19.99
N LYS A 22 -15.02 20.65 19.81
CA LYS A 22 -14.89 22.02 20.34
C LYS A 22 -15.54 23.09 19.45
N TYR A 23 -15.34 23.01 18.14
CA TYR A 23 -15.70 24.08 17.20
C TYR A 23 -16.88 23.73 16.29
N GLY A 24 -17.36 22.48 16.34
CA GLY A 24 -18.52 22.02 15.59
C GLY A 24 -18.19 21.32 14.26
N PRO A 25 -19.19 21.14 13.38
CA PRO A 25 -19.13 20.18 12.29
C PRO A 25 -18.21 20.56 11.12
N VAL A 26 -17.75 21.81 11.07
CA VAL A 26 -16.84 22.31 10.03
C VAL A 26 -15.73 23.10 10.69
N VAL A 27 -14.48 22.67 10.49
CA VAL A 27 -13.30 23.31 11.09
C VAL A 27 -12.25 23.54 10.01
N ARG A 28 -11.46 24.61 10.15
CA ARG A 28 -10.33 24.88 9.25
C ARG A 28 -9.06 24.28 9.86
N ILE A 29 -8.46 23.29 9.21
CA ILE A 29 -7.27 22.56 9.72
C ILE A 29 -5.95 23.08 9.11
N ALA A 30 -6.02 23.71 7.93
CA ALA A 30 -4.92 24.40 7.26
C ALA A 30 -5.44 25.64 6.52
N PRO A 31 -4.59 26.56 6.03
CA PRO A 31 -5.05 27.78 5.37
C PRO A 31 -6.10 27.54 4.28
N ASN A 32 -5.90 26.49 3.47
CA ASN A 32 -6.75 26.13 2.34
C ASN A 32 -7.54 24.82 2.56
N GLU A 33 -7.66 24.33 3.79
CA GLU A 33 -8.28 23.03 4.07
C GLU A 33 -9.38 23.13 5.14
N LEU A 34 -10.50 22.48 4.85
CA LEU A 34 -11.65 22.36 5.74
C LEU A 34 -11.87 20.89 6.09
N GLY A 35 -11.92 20.60 7.39
CA GLY A 35 -12.40 19.33 7.93
C GLY A 35 -13.91 19.36 8.12
N PHE A 36 -14.56 18.24 7.82
CA PHE A 36 -16.01 18.05 7.96
C PHE A 36 -16.31 16.80 8.79
N SER A 37 -17.08 16.94 9.88
CA SER A 37 -17.54 15.81 10.71
C SER A 37 -19.02 15.53 10.49
N SER A 38 -19.44 15.43 9.21
CA SER A 38 -20.84 15.22 8.84
C SER A 38 -20.99 14.06 7.85
N PRO A 39 -21.81 13.04 8.14
CA PRO A 39 -22.12 11.97 7.20
C PRO A 39 -22.74 12.46 5.89
N LYS A 40 -23.47 13.59 5.93
CA LYS A 40 -24.01 14.23 4.72
C LYS A 40 -22.88 14.80 3.86
N ALA A 41 -21.91 15.50 4.46
CA ALA A 41 -20.75 16.02 3.75
C ALA A 41 -19.90 14.88 3.16
N ALA A 42 -19.66 13.81 3.93
CA ALA A 42 -18.94 12.63 3.45
C ALA A 42 -19.58 12.03 2.19
N ARG A 43 -20.92 11.85 2.17
CA ARG A 43 -21.63 11.39 0.97
C ARG A 43 -21.51 12.35 -0.21
N SER A 44 -21.59 13.65 0.02
CA SER A 44 -21.48 14.64 -1.07
C SER A 44 -20.06 14.71 -1.64
N VAL A 45 -19.03 14.62 -0.81
CA VAL A 45 -17.62 14.73 -1.25
C VAL A 45 -17.13 13.43 -1.89
N LEU A 46 -17.43 12.28 -1.27
CA LEU A 46 -16.92 10.96 -1.70
C LEU A 46 -17.79 10.28 -2.78
N ALA A 47 -18.90 10.89 -3.19
CA ALA A 47 -19.73 10.34 -4.26
C ALA A 47 -18.98 10.30 -5.60
N ALA A 48 -19.21 9.24 -6.36
CA ALA A 48 -18.71 9.16 -7.73
C ALA A 48 -19.25 10.33 -8.56
N GLY A 49 -18.36 11.05 -9.25
CA GLY A 49 -18.74 12.22 -10.05
C GLY A 49 -19.09 13.48 -9.23
N SER A 50 -18.72 13.53 -7.95
CA SER A 50 -18.94 14.71 -7.09
C SER A 50 -18.16 15.96 -7.54
N GLY A 51 -17.15 15.80 -8.40
CA GLY A 51 -16.22 16.85 -8.81
C GLY A 51 -15.12 17.14 -7.77
N PHE A 52 -15.07 16.38 -6.67
CA PHE A 52 -13.95 16.40 -5.74
C PHE A 52 -12.96 15.30 -6.12
N HIS A 53 -11.67 15.66 -6.14
CA HIS A 53 -10.59 14.79 -6.57
C HIS A 53 -9.52 14.69 -5.48
N LYS A 54 -8.73 13.61 -5.52
CA LYS A 54 -7.55 13.50 -4.67
C LYS A 54 -6.60 14.68 -4.92
N THR A 55 -6.07 15.24 -3.85
CA THR A 55 -5.15 16.37 -3.93
C THR A 55 -3.71 15.91 -4.17
N GLN A 56 -2.80 16.86 -4.36
CA GLN A 56 -1.36 16.61 -4.47
C GLN A 56 -0.75 15.99 -3.20
N PHE A 57 -1.51 15.86 -2.10
CA PHE A 57 -1.15 15.04 -0.94
C PHE A 57 -0.68 13.64 -1.37
N TYR A 58 -1.35 13.02 -2.34
CA TYR A 58 -1.02 11.66 -2.79
C TYR A 58 0.21 11.60 -3.72
N ALA A 59 0.68 12.73 -4.26
CA ALA A 59 1.78 12.75 -5.22
C ALA A 59 3.17 12.50 -4.59
N VAL A 60 3.26 12.55 -3.26
CA VAL A 60 4.49 12.27 -2.50
C VAL A 60 4.72 10.76 -2.30
N PHE A 61 3.65 9.97 -2.42
CA PHE A 61 3.68 8.52 -2.25
C PHE A 61 4.34 7.86 -3.47
N PRO A 62 5.19 6.84 -3.27
CA PRO A 62 5.80 6.12 -4.37
C PRO A 62 4.83 5.12 -5.02
N PRO A 63 5.05 4.73 -6.29
CA PRO A 63 6.07 5.27 -7.20
C PRO A 63 5.61 6.58 -7.88
N PRO A 64 6.39 7.69 -7.79
CA PRO A 64 5.89 9.01 -8.20
C PRO A 64 5.78 9.20 -9.72
N GLU A 65 6.56 8.45 -10.52
CA GLU A 65 6.48 8.50 -11.98
C GLU A 65 5.29 7.72 -12.54
N ASN A 66 4.80 6.72 -11.82
CA ASN A 66 3.61 5.97 -12.23
C ASN A 66 2.75 5.56 -11.02
N PRO A 67 1.94 6.48 -10.48
CA PRO A 67 1.11 6.23 -9.30
C PRO A 67 0.25 4.97 -9.43
N ASP A 68 0.06 4.24 -8.34
CA ASP A 68 -0.90 3.13 -8.30
C ASP A 68 -2.37 3.63 -8.27
N ILE A 69 -3.32 2.72 -8.08
CA ILE A 69 -4.75 3.07 -8.00
C ILE A 69 -5.05 3.93 -6.76
N PHE A 70 -4.33 3.71 -5.67
CA PHE A 70 -4.51 4.43 -4.41
C PHE A 70 -3.98 5.88 -4.49
N THR A 71 -2.91 6.11 -5.23
CA THR A 71 -2.19 7.40 -5.28
C THR A 71 -2.46 8.21 -6.53
N GLU A 72 -2.99 7.61 -7.61
CA GLU A 72 -3.32 8.34 -8.85
C GLU A 72 -4.39 9.42 -8.62
N THR A 73 -4.04 10.67 -8.93
CA THR A 73 -4.89 11.85 -8.77
C THR A 73 -5.66 12.22 -10.03
N ARG A 74 -5.23 11.71 -11.21
CA ARG A 74 -5.93 11.96 -12.48
C ARG A 74 -7.05 10.95 -12.65
N GLU A 75 -8.30 11.43 -12.64
CA GLU A 75 -9.48 10.57 -12.68
C GLU A 75 -9.58 9.67 -13.91
N ASP A 76 -9.19 10.18 -15.08
CA ASP A 76 -9.21 9.43 -16.33
C ASP A 76 -8.24 8.24 -16.29
N VAL A 77 -7.02 8.46 -15.78
CA VAL A 77 -6.01 7.42 -15.61
C VAL A 77 -6.41 6.46 -14.48
N HIS A 78 -6.91 6.98 -13.36
CA HIS A 78 -7.41 6.18 -12.25
C HIS A 78 -8.54 5.24 -12.70
N ALA A 79 -9.52 5.75 -13.46
CA ALA A 79 -10.62 4.96 -14.00
C ALA A 79 -10.14 3.83 -14.91
N VAL A 80 -9.12 4.09 -15.75
CA VAL A 80 -8.48 3.08 -16.58
C VAL A 80 -7.82 2.00 -15.72
N LYS A 81 -6.90 2.36 -14.81
CA LYS A 81 -6.19 1.40 -13.94
C LYS A 81 -7.18 0.56 -13.12
N LYS A 82 -8.18 1.20 -12.52
CA LYS A 82 -9.24 0.54 -11.76
C LYS A 82 -10.03 -0.46 -12.60
N ARG A 83 -10.37 -0.12 -13.84
CA ARG A 83 -11.11 -1.03 -14.75
C ARG A 83 -10.35 -2.32 -15.03
N TYR A 84 -9.03 -2.24 -15.23
CA TYR A 84 -8.21 -3.44 -15.49
C TYR A 84 -7.90 -4.22 -14.20
N ALA A 85 -7.79 -3.54 -13.06
CA ALA A 85 -7.58 -4.18 -11.77
C ALA A 85 -8.84 -4.84 -11.19
N SER A 86 -10.05 -4.36 -11.51
CA SER A 86 -11.28 -4.85 -10.87
C SER A 86 -11.58 -6.34 -11.14
N GLY A 87 -11.14 -6.87 -12.29
CA GLY A 87 -11.30 -8.28 -12.62
C GLY A 87 -10.52 -9.19 -11.67
N PRO A 88 -9.19 -9.02 -11.58
CA PRO A 88 -8.36 -9.74 -10.62
C PRO A 88 -8.84 -9.65 -9.15
N TYR A 89 -9.41 -8.52 -8.72
CA TYR A 89 -9.98 -8.34 -7.37
C TYR A 89 -11.45 -8.76 -7.21
N SER A 90 -12.07 -9.35 -8.24
CA SER A 90 -13.47 -9.78 -8.16
C SER A 90 -13.67 -10.91 -7.14
N MET A 91 -14.84 -10.97 -6.49
CA MET A 91 -15.19 -12.05 -5.57
C MET A 91 -14.99 -13.44 -6.18
N ALA A 92 -15.37 -13.62 -7.46
CA ALA A 92 -15.18 -14.87 -8.17
C ALA A 92 -13.70 -15.25 -8.28
N THR A 93 -12.81 -14.29 -8.52
CA THR A 93 -11.36 -14.54 -8.57
C THR A 93 -10.79 -14.81 -7.18
N MET A 94 -11.17 -14.02 -6.18
CA MET A 94 -10.71 -14.20 -4.79
C MET A 94 -11.10 -15.58 -4.25
N HIS A 95 -12.30 -16.08 -4.58
CA HIS A 95 -12.71 -17.44 -4.21
C HIS A 95 -11.80 -18.53 -4.78
N THR A 96 -11.20 -18.34 -5.96
CA THR A 96 -10.23 -19.31 -6.52
C THR A 96 -8.91 -19.34 -5.76
N MET A 97 -8.70 -18.39 -4.85
CA MET A 97 -7.49 -18.26 -4.03
C MET A 97 -7.75 -18.61 -2.55
N ALA A 98 -8.94 -19.09 -2.19
CA ALA A 98 -9.29 -19.40 -0.80
C ALA A 98 -8.33 -20.41 -0.16
N ASP A 99 -8.04 -21.51 -0.86
CA ASP A 99 -7.10 -22.56 -0.39
C ASP A 99 -5.71 -22.01 -0.03
N VAL A 100 -5.29 -20.93 -0.70
CA VAL A 100 -4.02 -20.24 -0.42
C VAL A 100 -4.06 -19.56 0.93
N ILE A 101 -5.11 -18.78 1.13
CA ILE A 101 -5.33 -17.99 2.33
C ILE A 101 -5.46 -18.92 3.53
N GLU A 102 -6.25 -19.98 3.38
CA GLU A 102 -6.43 -21.03 4.42
C GLU A 102 -5.11 -21.76 4.74
N SER A 103 -4.22 -21.91 3.76
CA SER A 103 -2.89 -22.47 3.98
C SER A 103 -2.04 -21.55 4.88
N VAL A 104 -2.03 -20.24 4.61
CA VAL A 104 -1.30 -19.25 5.42
C VAL A 104 -1.95 -19.09 6.80
N GLU A 105 -3.28 -19.18 6.89
CA GLU A 105 -4.03 -19.17 8.16
C GLU A 105 -3.66 -20.35 9.05
N ARG A 106 -3.53 -21.54 8.46
CA ARG A 106 -3.07 -22.72 9.19
C ARG A 106 -1.66 -22.54 9.72
N ASP A 107 -0.77 -21.88 8.97
CA ASP A 107 0.59 -21.60 9.43
C ASP A 107 0.59 -20.61 10.59
N LEU A 108 -0.20 -19.54 10.52
CA LEU A 108 -0.41 -18.62 11.64
C LEU A 108 -0.92 -19.36 12.87
N THR A 109 -1.95 -20.19 12.73
CA THR A 109 -2.54 -20.97 13.83
C THR A 109 -1.50 -21.89 14.46
N GLN A 110 -0.73 -22.62 13.66
CA GLN A 110 0.34 -23.49 14.16
C GLN A 110 1.44 -22.70 14.89
N ARG A 111 1.76 -21.49 14.46
CA ARG A 111 2.73 -20.63 15.14
C ARG A 111 2.21 -20.16 16.49
N LEU A 112 0.96 -19.69 16.53
CA LEU A 112 0.30 -19.27 17.77
C LEU A 112 0.15 -20.43 18.76
N ASP A 113 -0.23 -21.62 18.31
CA ASP A 113 -0.32 -22.82 19.15
C ASP A 113 1.03 -23.17 19.80
N LYS A 114 2.12 -23.07 19.03
CA LYS A 114 3.48 -23.32 19.56
C LYS A 114 3.88 -22.29 20.63
N ILE A 115 3.55 -21.02 20.41
CA ILE A 115 3.82 -19.95 21.40
C ILE A 115 3.04 -20.21 22.69
N CYS A 116 1.77 -20.62 22.58
CA CYS A 116 0.93 -20.96 23.73
C CYS A 116 1.43 -22.19 24.49
N GLN A 117 2.04 -23.16 23.80
CA GLN A 117 2.57 -24.39 24.40
C GLN A 117 3.92 -24.20 25.09
N ASP A 118 4.70 -23.16 24.73
CA ASP A 118 5.99 -22.85 25.34
C ASP A 118 5.80 -22.07 26.66
N VAL A 119 5.18 -22.73 27.65
CA VAL A 119 4.81 -22.15 28.96
C VAL A 119 6.04 -21.68 29.75
N ASP A 120 7.20 -22.28 29.48
CA ASP A 120 8.46 -21.96 30.15
C ASP A 120 9.01 -20.59 29.74
N LYS A 121 8.69 -20.09 28.54
CA LYS A 121 9.18 -18.79 28.06
C LYS A 121 8.34 -17.59 28.47
N ARG A 122 7.08 -17.78 28.93
CA ARG A 122 6.13 -16.68 29.29
C ARG A 122 6.23 -15.48 28.35
N GLU A 123 6.44 -15.74 27.06
CA GLU A 123 6.76 -14.69 26.10
C GLU A 123 5.46 -13.99 25.70
N SER A 124 5.43 -12.66 25.82
CA SER A 124 4.28 -11.87 25.41
C SER A 124 4.14 -11.92 23.88
N CYS A 125 3.02 -12.44 23.39
CA CYS A 125 2.73 -12.46 21.96
C CYS A 125 2.11 -11.13 21.51
N ASP A 126 2.84 -10.36 20.71
CA ASP A 126 2.27 -9.18 20.04
C ASP A 126 1.42 -9.63 18.84
N LEU A 127 0.12 -9.75 19.07
CA LEU A 127 -0.82 -10.16 18.03
C LEU A 127 -0.85 -9.17 16.85
N GLY A 128 -0.56 -7.89 17.06
CA GLY A 128 -0.49 -6.90 15.98
C GLY A 128 0.60 -7.26 14.98
N ASN A 129 1.79 -7.63 15.46
CA ASN A 129 2.89 -8.09 14.61
C ASN A 129 2.55 -9.39 13.88
N TRP A 130 1.98 -10.37 14.56
CA TRP A 130 1.58 -11.64 13.91
C TRP A 130 0.51 -11.47 12.84
N LEU A 131 -0.43 -10.54 13.03
CA LEU A 131 -1.42 -10.20 12.02
C LEU A 131 -0.79 -9.46 10.83
N HIS A 132 0.22 -8.61 11.04
CA HIS A 132 1.00 -8.04 9.94
C HIS A 132 1.75 -9.15 9.18
N TYR A 133 2.43 -10.06 9.87
CA TYR A 133 3.15 -11.17 9.24
C TYR A 133 2.24 -12.04 8.38
N PHE A 134 1.05 -12.36 8.91
CA PHE A 134 0.01 -13.04 8.16
C PHE A 134 -0.43 -12.25 6.92
N ALA A 135 -0.73 -10.96 7.07
CA ALA A 135 -1.17 -10.13 5.95
C ALA A 135 -0.11 -10.06 4.84
N PHE A 136 1.17 -9.85 5.18
CA PHE A 136 2.27 -9.85 4.20
C PHE A 136 2.35 -11.19 3.46
N ASP A 137 2.37 -12.32 4.16
CA ASP A 137 2.47 -13.63 3.50
C ASP A 137 1.25 -13.96 2.63
N VAL A 138 0.03 -13.56 3.05
CA VAL A 138 -1.18 -13.68 2.22
C VAL A 138 -1.06 -12.82 0.96
N LEU A 139 -0.64 -11.55 1.09
CA LEU A 139 -0.51 -10.65 -0.05
C LEU A 139 0.56 -11.14 -1.03
N GLY A 140 1.70 -11.61 -0.53
CA GLY A 140 2.74 -12.21 -1.36
C GLY A 140 2.21 -13.40 -2.16
N GLU A 141 1.44 -14.28 -1.53
CA GLU A 141 0.95 -15.45 -2.25
C GLU A 141 -0.22 -15.15 -3.20
N ILE A 142 -1.13 -14.24 -2.85
CA ILE A 142 -2.21 -13.80 -3.75
C ILE A 142 -1.64 -13.03 -4.94
N ALA A 143 -0.63 -12.19 -4.71
CA ALA A 143 -0.12 -11.29 -5.73
C ALA A 143 0.91 -11.95 -6.64
N PHE A 144 1.83 -12.73 -6.07
CA PHE A 144 3.01 -13.26 -6.77
C PHE A 144 3.15 -14.79 -6.70
N SER A 145 2.18 -15.51 -6.10
CA SER A 145 2.31 -16.93 -5.78
C SER A 145 3.56 -17.26 -4.95
N ARG A 146 4.04 -16.28 -4.15
CA ARG A 146 5.27 -16.39 -3.37
C ARG A 146 5.11 -15.69 -2.02
N ARG A 147 5.27 -16.44 -0.93
CA ARG A 147 5.29 -15.88 0.43
C ARG A 147 6.57 -15.09 0.67
N PHE A 148 6.48 -14.09 1.55
CA PHE A 148 7.64 -13.30 2.00
C PHE A 148 8.41 -14.00 3.12
N GLY A 149 7.75 -14.89 3.86
CA GLY A 149 8.34 -15.68 4.93
C GLY A 149 8.20 -15.06 6.32
N PHE A 150 7.31 -14.06 6.51
CA PHE A 150 7.17 -13.40 7.80
C PHE A 150 6.67 -14.34 8.89
N LEU A 151 5.68 -15.19 8.59
CA LEU A 151 5.18 -16.18 9.57
C LEU A 151 6.21 -17.25 9.90
N GLU A 152 7.06 -17.60 8.93
CA GLU A 152 8.13 -18.56 9.16
C GLU A 152 9.23 -17.99 10.05
N ALA A 153 9.64 -16.76 9.75
CA ALA A 153 10.66 -16.02 10.48
C ALA A 153 10.20 -15.63 11.89
N GLY A 154 8.93 -15.23 12.04
CA GLY A 154 8.38 -14.71 13.30
C GLY A 154 8.85 -13.30 13.66
N PHE A 155 9.45 -12.56 12.71
CA PHE A 155 9.91 -11.18 12.87
C PHE A 155 9.77 -10.40 11.56
N ASP A 156 9.95 -9.07 11.62
CA ASP A 156 9.94 -8.18 10.45
C ASP A 156 11.12 -8.47 9.51
N VAL A 157 10.85 -9.22 8.43
CA VAL A 157 11.86 -9.67 7.47
C VAL A 157 12.46 -8.46 6.75
N GLU A 158 13.79 -8.32 6.85
CA GLU A 158 14.54 -7.20 6.27
C GLU A 158 14.06 -5.80 6.70
N ASN A 159 13.39 -5.68 7.86
CA ASN A 159 12.76 -4.43 8.33
C ASN A 159 11.74 -3.86 7.31
N ALA A 160 11.04 -4.71 6.57
CA ALA A 160 10.10 -4.30 5.55
C ALA A 160 8.90 -3.53 6.12
N ILE A 161 8.32 -3.98 7.23
CA ILE A 161 7.22 -3.29 7.92
C ILE A 161 7.71 -1.94 8.41
N LYS A 162 8.83 -1.91 9.14
CA LYS A 162 9.42 -0.66 9.62
C LYS A 162 9.70 0.32 8.47
N THR A 163 10.19 -0.19 7.33
CA THR A 163 10.46 0.65 6.16
C THR A 163 9.17 1.28 5.62
N ILE A 164 8.09 0.53 5.57
CA ILE A 164 6.77 1.04 5.15
C ILE A 164 6.27 2.09 6.16
N ASP A 165 6.38 1.84 7.46
CA ASP A 165 5.99 2.79 8.51
C ASP A 165 6.78 4.12 8.39
N ASP A 166 8.10 4.04 8.23
CA ASP A 166 8.97 5.22 8.06
C ASP A 166 8.58 6.01 6.78
N MET A 167 8.26 5.29 5.70
CA MET A 167 7.81 5.90 4.44
C MET A 167 6.45 6.57 4.60
N GLN A 168 5.47 5.91 5.22
CA GLN A 168 4.14 6.44 5.46
C GLN A 168 4.17 7.65 6.40
N TRP A 169 5.05 7.64 7.41
CA TRP A 169 5.25 8.79 8.28
C TRP A 169 5.78 10.00 7.51
N TYR A 170 6.80 9.81 6.66
CA TYR A 170 7.28 10.86 5.77
C TYR A 170 6.17 11.33 4.82
N ASP A 171 5.46 10.40 4.17
CA ASP A 171 4.46 10.71 3.15
C ASP A 171 3.28 11.46 3.78
N GLY A 172 2.87 11.09 5.00
CA GLY A 172 1.86 11.81 5.76
C GLY A 172 2.29 13.25 6.08
N LEU A 173 3.53 13.44 6.54
CA LEU A 173 4.06 14.75 6.93
C LEU A 173 4.27 15.67 5.72
N VAL A 174 5.00 15.19 4.71
CA VAL A 174 5.32 15.96 3.50
C VAL A 174 4.10 16.11 2.61
N GLY A 175 3.15 15.18 2.64
CA GLY A 175 1.86 15.31 1.97
C GLY A 175 1.06 16.53 2.43
N GLN A 176 1.27 17.03 3.66
CA GLN A 176 0.65 18.29 4.12
C GLN A 176 1.22 19.53 3.40
N ILE A 177 2.43 19.43 2.84
CA ILE A 177 3.10 20.48 2.06
C ILE A 177 3.84 19.81 0.87
N PRO A 178 3.11 19.34 -0.16
CA PRO A 178 3.68 18.51 -1.23
C PRO A 178 4.85 19.15 -1.97
N GLU A 179 4.93 20.48 -2.00
CA GLU A 179 6.03 21.24 -2.60
C GLU A 179 7.39 20.91 -1.95
N TRP A 180 7.39 20.49 -0.68
CA TRP A 180 8.61 20.14 0.05
C TRP A 180 9.21 18.81 -0.39
N ASP A 181 8.45 17.95 -1.07
CA ASP A 181 8.97 16.69 -1.60
C ASP A 181 10.06 16.91 -2.66
N TRP A 182 9.99 18.02 -3.40
CA TRP A 182 11.04 18.46 -4.33
C TRP A 182 12.36 18.83 -3.64
N VAL A 183 12.28 19.33 -2.41
CA VAL A 183 13.44 19.72 -1.61
C VAL A 183 14.08 18.50 -0.95
N PHE A 184 13.26 17.56 -0.48
CA PHE A 184 13.70 16.34 0.17
C PHE A 184 13.90 15.19 -0.83
N ARG A 185 12.92 14.31 -1.03
CA ARG A 185 13.10 13.03 -1.74
C ARG A 185 13.40 13.18 -3.23
N ARG A 186 12.83 14.18 -3.92
CA ARG A 186 12.99 14.36 -5.38
C ARG A 186 14.16 15.26 -5.76
N ASN A 187 14.94 15.73 -4.79
CA ASN A 187 16.08 16.60 -5.04
C ASN A 187 17.18 15.83 -5.83
N PRO A 188 17.52 16.25 -7.06
CA PRO A 188 18.51 15.56 -7.88
C PRO A 188 19.90 15.44 -7.24
N LEU A 189 20.21 16.31 -6.28
CA LEU A 189 21.49 16.31 -5.56
C LEU A 189 21.69 15.05 -4.69
N TRP A 190 20.63 14.35 -4.29
CA TRP A 190 20.76 13.09 -3.54
C TRP A 190 21.45 11.98 -4.32
N LYS A 191 21.43 12.03 -5.66
CA LYS A 191 22.15 11.09 -6.52
C LYS A 191 23.68 11.23 -6.40
N LEU A 192 24.17 12.33 -5.85
CA LEU A 192 25.58 12.59 -5.63
C LEU A 192 26.06 12.12 -4.24
N VAL A 193 25.13 11.75 -3.34
CA VAL A 193 25.45 11.25 -2.00
C VAL A 193 25.56 9.72 -2.04
N PRO A 194 26.64 9.11 -1.51
CA PRO A 194 26.76 7.65 -1.41
C PRO A 194 25.57 7.05 -0.66
N GLY A 195 24.85 6.11 -1.28
CA GLY A 195 23.62 5.51 -0.74
C GLY A 195 22.34 6.35 -0.91
N GLY A 196 22.44 7.63 -1.29
CA GLY A 196 21.31 8.54 -1.51
C GLY A 196 20.53 8.29 -2.82
N GLY A 197 21.09 7.48 -3.73
CA GLY A 197 20.50 7.16 -5.03
C GLY A 197 19.98 5.73 -5.18
N GLU A 198 20.07 4.88 -4.15
CA GLU A 198 19.75 3.44 -4.26
C GLU A 198 18.27 3.15 -4.51
N GLY A 199 17.40 4.14 -4.29
CA GLY A 199 15.98 4.08 -4.65
C GLY A 199 15.20 2.96 -3.94
N PRO A 200 13.91 2.82 -4.25
CA PRO A 200 13.02 1.86 -3.59
C PRO A 200 13.29 0.40 -3.96
N LYS A 201 14.19 0.13 -4.91
CA LYS A 201 14.48 -1.22 -5.42
C LYS A 201 15.16 -2.14 -4.39
N ARG A 202 15.76 -1.57 -3.34
CA ARG A 202 16.34 -2.35 -2.24
C ARG A 202 15.30 -2.92 -1.28
N PHE A 203 14.10 -2.34 -1.24
CA PHE A 203 13.06 -2.77 -0.31
C PHE A 203 12.54 -4.14 -0.72
N LEU A 204 12.38 -5.04 0.26
CA LEU A 204 12.00 -6.44 0.07
C LEU A 204 10.80 -6.60 -0.87
N ILE A 205 9.72 -5.88 -0.58
CA ILE A 205 8.46 -5.94 -1.33
C ILE A 205 8.66 -5.52 -2.79
N THR A 206 9.33 -4.39 -3.01
CA THR A 206 9.64 -3.88 -4.36
C THR A 206 10.54 -4.85 -5.13
N ARG A 207 11.56 -5.38 -4.47
CA ARG A 207 12.52 -6.33 -5.06
C ARG A 207 11.81 -7.61 -5.50
N MET A 208 11.01 -8.21 -4.62
CA MET A 208 10.26 -9.43 -4.93
C MET A 208 9.22 -9.20 -6.02
N ALA A 209 8.54 -8.04 -6.05
CA ALA A 209 7.64 -7.68 -7.14
C ALA A 209 8.35 -7.67 -8.50
N LEU A 210 9.54 -7.03 -8.55
CA LEU A 210 10.35 -6.94 -9.77
C LEU A 210 10.85 -8.31 -10.21
N GLU A 211 11.36 -9.12 -9.28
CA GLU A 211 11.79 -10.51 -9.54
C GLU A 211 10.65 -11.34 -10.13
N ALA A 212 9.47 -11.29 -9.53
CA ALA A 212 8.30 -12.05 -9.97
C ALA A 212 7.82 -11.64 -11.38
N ILE A 213 7.87 -10.35 -11.71
CA ILE A 213 7.57 -9.86 -13.07
C ILE A 213 8.60 -10.35 -14.07
N GLU A 214 9.89 -10.27 -13.72
CA GLU A 214 10.98 -10.67 -14.60
C GLU A 214 10.93 -12.18 -14.90
N GLU A 215 10.68 -13.02 -13.89
CA GLU A 215 10.52 -14.46 -14.04
C GLU A 215 9.38 -14.82 -15.00
N ARG A 216 8.21 -14.18 -14.86
CA ARG A 216 7.04 -14.46 -15.71
C ARG A 216 7.26 -14.10 -17.17
N ARG A 217 7.98 -13.00 -17.40
CA ARG A 217 8.36 -12.57 -18.75
C ARG A 217 9.34 -13.55 -19.40
N LYS A 218 10.27 -14.12 -18.63
CA LYS A 218 11.23 -15.12 -19.14
C LYS A 218 10.59 -16.47 -19.45
N VAL A 219 9.70 -16.95 -18.56
CA VAL A 219 9.11 -18.29 -18.66
C VAL A 219 7.91 -18.34 -19.61
N GLY A 220 7.36 -17.19 -20.02
CA GLY A 220 6.32 -17.11 -21.05
C GLY A 220 4.95 -17.63 -20.59
N GLY A 221 4.53 -17.26 -19.38
CA GLY A 221 3.22 -17.62 -18.83
C GLY A 221 3.04 -19.13 -18.68
N GLY A 222 3.70 -19.72 -17.67
CA GLY A 222 3.52 -21.13 -17.35
C GLY A 222 2.08 -21.47 -16.96
N LYS A 223 1.68 -22.74 -17.16
CA LYS A 223 0.39 -23.32 -16.75
C LYS A 223 0.13 -23.34 -15.22
N GLU A 224 0.92 -22.62 -14.44
CA GLU A 224 0.80 -22.54 -12.99
C GLU A 224 -0.33 -21.59 -12.55
N ARG A 225 -0.63 -21.65 -11.24
CA ARG A 225 -1.71 -20.92 -10.56
C ARG A 225 -1.82 -19.47 -11.05
N LYS A 226 -3.02 -19.06 -11.45
CA LYS A 226 -3.34 -17.70 -11.91
C LYS A 226 -3.55 -16.73 -10.74
N ASP A 227 -2.46 -16.20 -10.22
CA ASP A 227 -2.44 -15.12 -9.23
C ASP A 227 -2.79 -13.73 -9.81
N LEU A 228 -2.75 -12.70 -8.97
CA LEU A 228 -3.05 -11.32 -9.35
C LEU A 228 -2.17 -10.83 -10.51
N LEU A 229 -0.84 -10.95 -10.38
CA LEU A 229 0.09 -10.40 -11.36
C LEU A 229 -0.09 -11.09 -12.72
N GLN A 230 -0.34 -12.39 -12.77
CA GLN A 230 -0.57 -13.09 -14.05
C GLN A 230 -1.84 -12.55 -14.74
N ARG A 231 -2.89 -12.28 -13.97
CA ARG A 231 -4.14 -11.71 -14.50
C ARG A 231 -3.98 -10.27 -14.96
N LEU A 232 -3.11 -9.48 -14.31
CA LEU A 232 -2.77 -8.12 -14.73
C LEU A 232 -1.93 -8.13 -16.02
N ILE A 233 -1.01 -9.09 -16.19
CA ILE A 233 -0.29 -9.29 -17.45
C ILE A 233 -1.27 -9.66 -18.57
N GLU A 234 -2.18 -10.62 -18.34
CA GLU A 234 -3.22 -10.98 -19.32
C GLU A 234 -4.14 -9.80 -19.67
N ALA A 235 -4.35 -8.87 -18.75
CA ALA A 235 -5.11 -7.65 -18.97
C ALA A 235 -4.32 -6.63 -19.82
N HIS A 236 -3.02 -6.50 -19.58
CA HIS A 236 -2.10 -5.72 -20.40
C HIS A 236 -2.04 -6.24 -21.84
N ASP A 237 -1.85 -7.54 -22.04
CA ASP A 237 -1.72 -8.16 -23.36
C ASP A 237 -2.95 -7.92 -24.25
N LYS A 238 -4.14 -7.76 -23.65
CA LYS A 238 -5.38 -7.44 -24.37
C LYS A 238 -5.48 -5.98 -24.81
N ALA A 239 -4.78 -5.06 -24.14
CA ALA A 239 -4.87 -3.62 -24.39
C ALA A 239 -3.57 -2.88 -24.02
N PRO A 240 -2.44 -3.19 -24.68
CA PRO A 240 -1.11 -2.73 -24.25
C PRO A 240 -0.92 -1.21 -24.35
N ASP A 241 -1.65 -0.55 -25.25
CA ASP A 241 -1.59 0.91 -25.43
C ASP A 241 -2.27 1.69 -24.29
N VAL A 242 -3.22 1.03 -23.60
CA VAL A 242 -4.10 1.65 -22.59
C VAL A 242 -3.67 1.30 -21.17
N PHE A 243 -3.36 0.04 -20.90
CA PHE A 243 -2.85 -0.43 -19.62
C PHE A 243 -1.43 -0.93 -19.84
N ARG A 244 -0.44 -0.12 -19.48
CA ARG A 244 0.96 -0.32 -19.88
C ARG A 244 1.69 -1.22 -18.89
N ASP A 245 2.88 -1.68 -19.26
CA ASP A 245 3.76 -2.46 -18.38
C ASP A 245 4.02 -1.79 -17.02
N GLY A 246 4.23 -0.47 -17.01
CA GLY A 246 4.39 0.28 -15.77
C GLY A 246 3.16 0.21 -14.88
N ASP A 247 1.97 0.10 -15.46
CA ASP A 247 0.70 0.01 -14.73
C ASP A 247 0.50 -1.38 -14.13
N VAL A 248 0.95 -2.44 -14.82
CA VAL A 248 1.01 -3.80 -14.27
C VAL A 248 1.83 -3.80 -12.99
N PHE A 249 3.04 -3.23 -13.04
CA PHE A 249 3.90 -3.12 -11.86
C PHE A 249 3.24 -2.27 -10.77
N ALA A 250 2.75 -1.06 -11.08
CA ALA A 250 2.17 -0.17 -10.09
C ALA A 250 0.95 -0.78 -9.39
N VAL A 251 0.07 -1.47 -10.13
CA VAL A 251 -1.12 -2.12 -9.57
C VAL A 251 -0.78 -3.37 -8.76
N ALA A 252 0.18 -4.19 -9.22
CA ALA A 252 0.60 -5.38 -8.49
C ALA A 252 1.44 -5.03 -7.24
N HIS A 253 2.29 -4.00 -7.33
CA HIS A 253 3.12 -3.52 -6.24
C HIS A 253 2.30 -2.78 -5.19
N GLY A 254 1.41 -1.86 -5.58
CA GLY A 254 0.52 -1.15 -4.65
C GLY A 254 -0.60 -2.01 -4.05
N ALA A 255 -0.67 -3.30 -4.41
CA ALA A 255 -1.48 -4.29 -3.72
C ALA A 255 -0.86 -4.77 -2.39
N MET A 256 0.43 -4.52 -2.21
CA MET A 256 1.24 -4.93 -1.07
C MET A 256 1.60 -3.74 -0.18
#